data_AF-A0A2W5EWL3-F1
#
_entry.id   AF-A0A2W5EWL3-F1
#
_cell.length_a   1.000
_cell.length_b   1.000
_cell.length_c   1.000
_cell.angle_alpha   90.00
_cell.angle_beta   90.00
_cell.angle_gamma   90.00
#
_symmetry.space_group_name_H-M   'P 1'
#
loop_
_entity.id
_entity.type
_entity.pdbx_description
1 polymer ?
#
loop_
_entity_poly.entity_id
_entity_poly.type
_entity_poly.pdbx_seq_one_letter_code
_entity_poly.pdbx_strand_id
1 'polypeptide(L)'
;VFFFFFFFLVAKKYSRYDKNPSPSNIAFQELIKNQSKKYTIGIHPSWQSGDNKHLVQQEKEYLETTTSKKITKSRQHYIRMTLPVTYQHLIQIGIQEDYSMGYGNVDGFRASTSKPLFWFDLSSNKRTQLKIHPFCWMDATAFHHTKENPEQVVQKLQYYLDIIQKVNGQMITIMHNNYFAPTSDTMEFRQAMLSFWENTFSGKTDNKKI
;
A
#
# COMPACT_ATOMS: atom_id res chain seq x y z
N VAL A 1 4.16 -13.17 11.67
CA VAL A 1 2.84 -13.09 11.01
C VAL A 1 2.98 -12.17 9.82
N PHE A 2 2.54 -12.61 8.64
CA PHE A 2 2.60 -11.80 7.42
C PHE A 2 1.17 -11.52 6.95
N PHE A 3 0.97 -10.33 6.38
CA PHE A 3 -0.34 -9.90 5.89
C PHE A 3 -0.18 -9.32 4.49
N PHE A 4 -1.09 -9.69 3.59
CA PHE A 4 -1.21 -9.09 2.27
C PHE A 4 -2.45 -8.20 2.24
N PHE A 5 -2.25 -6.91 1.97
CA PHE A 5 -3.33 -5.94 1.80
C PHE A 5 -3.40 -5.49 0.35
N PHE A 6 -4.62 -5.43 -0.19
CA PHE A 6 -4.86 -4.92 -1.54
C PHE A 6 -5.51 -3.54 -1.44
N PHE A 7 -4.83 -2.53 -2.01
CA PHE A 7 -5.38 -1.18 -2.13
C PHE A 7 -5.90 -0.98 -3.55
N PHE A 8 -7.20 -0.76 -3.70
CA PHE A 8 -7.83 -0.67 -5.02
C PHE A 8 -8.00 0.78 -5.45
N LEU A 9 -7.44 1.10 -6.63
CA LEU A 9 -7.67 2.37 -7.32
C LEU A 9 -8.95 2.23 -8.15
N VAL A 10 -9.93 3.06 -7.86
CA VAL A 10 -11.28 3.00 -8.45
C VAL A 10 -11.73 4.36 -8.98
N ALA A 11 -10.78 5.12 -9.54
CA ALA A 11 -11.10 6.41 -10.14
C ALA A 11 -12.12 6.22 -11.27
N LYS A 12 -13.21 7.01 -11.24
CA LYS A 12 -14.22 7.00 -12.32
C LYS A 12 -13.69 7.63 -13.59
N LYS A 13 -12.91 8.71 -13.46
CA LYS A 13 -12.31 9.44 -14.57
C LYS A 13 -10.89 8.95 -14.80
N TYR A 14 -10.67 8.34 -15.97
CA TYR A 14 -9.33 8.01 -16.45
C TYR A 14 -8.52 9.30 -16.65
N SER A 15 -7.27 9.30 -16.20
CA SER A 15 -6.38 10.46 -16.29
C SER A 15 -4.93 10.06 -16.57
N ARG A 16 -4.05 11.07 -16.69
CA ARG A 16 -2.59 10.83 -16.82
C ARG A 16 -2.06 9.94 -15.69
N TYR A 17 -2.57 10.14 -14.47
CA TYR A 17 -2.09 9.44 -13.28
C TYR A 17 -2.98 8.24 -12.93
N ASP A 18 -4.30 8.36 -13.09
CA ASP A 18 -5.25 7.32 -12.71
C ASP A 18 -5.62 6.44 -13.91
N LYS A 19 -4.99 5.26 -13.97
CA LYS A 19 -5.09 4.33 -15.10
C LYS A 19 -5.74 2.99 -14.76
N ASN A 20 -6.64 2.95 -13.77
CA ASN A 20 -7.39 1.73 -13.43
C ASN A 20 -8.44 1.37 -14.49
N PRO A 21 -8.85 0.09 -14.57
CA PRO A 21 -10.06 -0.30 -15.29
C PRO A 21 -11.27 0.49 -14.77
N SER A 22 -12.24 0.77 -15.65
CA SER A 22 -13.47 1.48 -15.26
C SER A 22 -14.15 0.78 -14.08
N PRO A 23 -14.61 1.52 -13.05
CA PRO A 23 -15.43 0.96 -11.96
C PRO A 23 -16.74 0.31 -12.43
N SER A 24 -17.22 0.61 -13.64
CA SER A 24 -18.38 -0.06 -14.24
C SER A 24 -18.06 -1.41 -14.90
N ASN A 25 -16.77 -1.77 -15.05
CA ASN A 25 -16.35 -3.02 -15.66
C ASN A 25 -16.65 -4.21 -14.73
N ILE A 26 -17.44 -5.17 -15.22
CA ILE A 26 -17.90 -6.33 -14.43
C ILE A 26 -16.72 -7.21 -13.98
N ALA A 27 -15.76 -7.50 -14.85
CA ALA A 27 -14.60 -8.32 -14.50
C ALA A 27 -13.74 -7.65 -13.41
N PHE A 28 -13.63 -6.32 -13.43
CA PHE A 28 -12.93 -5.58 -12.38
C PHE A 28 -13.69 -5.62 -11.04
N GLN A 29 -15.01 -5.46 -11.06
CA GLN A 29 -15.84 -5.61 -9.85
C GLN A 29 -15.75 -7.03 -9.27
N GLU A 30 -15.78 -8.06 -10.10
CA GLU A 30 -15.62 -9.46 -9.69
C GLU A 30 -14.23 -9.72 -9.09
N LEU A 31 -13.18 -9.16 -9.69
CA LEU A 31 -11.83 -9.20 -9.12
C LEU A 31 -11.80 -8.59 -7.72
N ILE A 32 -12.32 -7.37 -7.55
CA ILE A 32 -12.37 -6.69 -6.25
C ILE A 32 -13.14 -7.55 -5.23
N LYS A 33 -14.32 -8.04 -5.61
CA LYS A 33 -15.16 -8.91 -4.74
C LYS A 33 -14.39 -10.16 -4.33
N ASN A 34 -13.78 -10.86 -5.27
CA ASN A 34 -13.07 -12.11 -5.00
C ASN A 34 -11.84 -11.90 -4.12
N GLN A 35 -11.06 -10.85 -4.35
CA GLN A 35 -9.93 -10.52 -3.49
C GLN A 35 -10.38 -10.09 -2.10
N SER A 36 -11.49 -9.34 -1.99
CA SER A 36 -12.04 -8.92 -0.70
C SER A 36 -12.45 -10.09 0.19
N LYS A 37 -12.81 -11.26 -0.39
CA LYS A 37 -13.15 -12.47 0.39
C LYS A 37 -11.93 -13.07 1.10
N LYS A 38 -10.74 -12.95 0.49
CA LYS A 38 -9.51 -13.62 0.93
C LYS A 38 -8.57 -12.70 1.70
N TYR A 39 -8.51 -11.44 1.30
CA TYR A 39 -7.54 -10.48 1.79
C TYR A 39 -8.23 -9.28 2.41
N THR A 40 -7.50 -8.60 3.29
CA THR A 40 -7.91 -7.27 3.72
C THR A 40 -7.71 -6.29 2.57
N ILE A 41 -8.71 -5.46 2.32
CA ILE A 41 -8.68 -4.46 1.26
C ILE A 41 -8.75 -3.05 1.83
N GLY A 42 -8.17 -2.11 1.09
CA GLY A 42 -8.21 -0.68 1.39
C GLY A 42 -8.50 0.14 0.14
N ILE A 43 -8.81 1.41 0.34
CA ILE A 43 -8.90 2.36 -0.76
C ILE A 43 -7.49 2.77 -1.21
N HIS A 44 -7.27 2.84 -2.52
CA HIS A 44 -6.15 3.54 -3.12
C HIS A 44 -6.69 4.85 -3.73
N PRO A 45 -6.82 5.95 -2.95
CA PRO A 45 -7.52 7.13 -3.43
C PRO A 45 -6.87 7.65 -4.70
N SER A 46 -7.70 8.05 -5.67
CA SER A 46 -7.20 8.53 -6.95
C SER A 46 -6.28 9.74 -6.78
N TRP A 47 -5.38 9.92 -7.73
CA TRP A 47 -4.54 11.11 -7.76
C TRP A 47 -5.42 12.35 -7.75
N GLN A 48 -6.48 12.37 -8.56
CA GLN A 48 -7.46 13.47 -8.63
C GLN A 48 -8.17 13.79 -7.30
N SER A 49 -8.29 12.82 -6.40
CA SER A 49 -8.89 13.04 -5.08
C SER A 49 -8.10 14.00 -4.18
N GLY A 50 -6.82 14.23 -4.51
CA GLY A 50 -6.01 15.28 -3.90
C GLY A 50 -6.44 16.71 -4.27
N ASP A 51 -7.15 16.90 -5.38
CA ASP A 51 -7.72 18.19 -5.79
C ASP A 51 -9.19 18.32 -5.40
N ASN A 52 -9.94 17.21 -5.45
CA ASN A 52 -11.34 17.17 -5.09
C ASN A 52 -11.59 16.18 -3.96
N LYS A 53 -11.74 16.72 -2.75
CA LYS A 53 -12.01 15.94 -1.53
C LYS A 53 -13.25 15.04 -1.63
N HIS A 54 -14.27 15.40 -2.41
CA HIS A 54 -15.47 14.57 -2.51
C HIS A 54 -15.20 13.21 -3.16
N LEU A 55 -14.13 13.08 -3.96
CA LEU A 55 -13.80 11.85 -4.66
C LEU A 55 -13.37 10.73 -3.71
N VAL A 56 -12.61 11.02 -2.65
CA VAL A 56 -12.16 9.95 -1.72
C VAL A 56 -13.35 9.25 -1.07
N GLN A 57 -14.36 10.03 -0.63
CA GLN A 57 -15.59 9.47 -0.06
C GLN A 57 -16.33 8.62 -1.09
N GLN A 58 -16.51 9.11 -2.31
CA GLN A 58 -17.22 8.38 -3.37
C GLN A 58 -16.50 7.09 -3.78
N GLU A 59 -15.17 7.12 -3.86
CA GLU A 59 -14.33 5.95 -4.17
C GLU A 59 -14.40 4.93 -3.03
N LYS A 60 -14.42 5.39 -1.77
CA LYS A 60 -14.60 4.54 -0.59
C LYS A 60 -15.97 3.87 -0.60
N GLU A 61 -17.04 4.65 -0.77
CA GLU A 61 -18.42 4.16 -0.83
C GLU A 61 -18.61 3.16 -1.97
N TYR A 62 -17.98 3.39 -3.11
CA TYR A 62 -18.00 2.44 -4.23
C TYR A 62 -17.40 1.09 -3.82
N LEU A 63 -16.23 1.08 -3.16
CA LEU A 63 -15.61 -0.17 -2.69
C LEU A 63 -16.47 -0.85 -1.61
N GLU A 64 -17.02 -0.08 -0.68
CA GLU A 64 -17.91 -0.59 0.37
C GLU A 64 -19.16 -1.23 -0.23
N THR A 65 -19.78 -0.58 -1.22
CA THR A 65 -20.96 -1.09 -1.94
C THR A 65 -20.61 -2.33 -2.76
N THR A 66 -19.48 -2.32 -3.46
CA THR A 66 -19.05 -3.43 -4.32
C THR A 66 -18.76 -4.69 -3.52
N THR A 67 -18.23 -4.54 -2.31
CA THR A 67 -17.75 -5.67 -1.49
C THR A 67 -18.63 -6.00 -0.30
N SER A 68 -19.61 -5.15 0.02
CA SER A 68 -20.41 -5.20 1.25
C SER A 68 -19.55 -5.24 2.53
N LYS A 69 -18.39 -4.58 2.50
CA LYS A 69 -17.44 -4.50 3.62
C LYS A 69 -17.09 -3.05 3.93
N LYS A 70 -16.93 -2.73 5.21
CA LYS A 70 -16.42 -1.42 5.62
C LYS A 70 -14.96 -1.26 5.18
N ILE A 71 -14.62 -0.11 4.59
CA ILE A 71 -13.26 0.20 4.18
C ILE A 71 -12.66 1.18 5.19
N THR A 72 -11.64 0.72 5.93
CA THR A 72 -10.99 1.51 7.01
C THR A 72 -9.51 1.75 6.79
N LYS A 73 -8.95 1.31 5.65
CA LYS A 73 -7.53 1.42 5.31
C LYS A 73 -7.33 2.23 4.04
N SER A 74 -6.34 3.12 4.01
CA SER A 74 -5.95 3.87 2.81
C SER A 74 -4.47 3.73 2.46
N ARG A 75 -4.17 3.87 1.17
CA ARG A 75 -2.81 4.16 0.67
C ARG A 75 -2.92 5.15 -0.47
N GLN A 76 -2.23 6.27 -0.45
CA GLN A 76 -2.40 7.37 -1.40
C GLN A 76 -1.68 7.07 -2.71
N HIS A 77 -2.36 7.31 -3.84
CA HIS A 77 -1.76 7.16 -5.16
C HIS A 77 -0.62 8.17 -5.34
N TYR A 78 0.55 7.70 -5.81
CA TYR A 78 1.79 8.48 -5.88
C TYR A 78 2.27 9.08 -4.54
N ILE A 79 1.77 8.57 -3.40
CA ILE A 79 2.05 9.18 -2.08
C ILE A 79 1.58 10.65 -2.06
N ARG A 80 0.60 11.00 -2.92
CA ARG A 80 0.11 12.37 -3.05
C ARG A 80 -0.65 12.75 -1.79
N MET A 81 0.00 13.51 -0.93
CA MET A 81 -0.53 13.91 0.38
C MET A 81 -0.16 15.35 0.70
N THR A 82 -1.12 16.08 1.26
CA THR A 82 -0.92 17.40 1.84
C THR A 82 -1.33 17.34 3.30
N LEU A 83 -0.36 17.39 4.21
CA LEU A 83 -0.64 17.40 5.66
C LEU A 83 -0.95 18.85 6.12
N PRO A 84 -1.87 19.04 7.07
CA PRO A 84 -2.68 18.03 7.76
C PRO A 84 -3.93 17.57 6.97
N VAL A 85 -4.27 18.26 5.89
CA VAL A 85 -5.55 18.17 5.16
C VAL A 85 -5.92 16.74 4.77
N THR A 86 -5.01 15.98 4.15
CA THR A 86 -5.28 14.61 3.72
C THR A 86 -5.68 13.72 4.89
N TYR A 87 -4.95 13.77 6.01
CA TYR A 87 -5.20 12.91 7.16
C TYR A 87 -6.46 13.30 7.94
N GLN A 88 -6.74 14.60 8.06
CA GLN A 88 -8.01 15.06 8.63
C GLN A 88 -9.19 14.55 7.81
N HIS A 89 -9.09 14.61 6.48
CA HIS A 89 -10.15 14.12 5.62
C HIS A 89 -10.32 12.60 5.69
N LEU A 90 -9.23 11.83 5.70
CA LEU A 90 -9.29 10.37 5.92
C LEU A 90 -10.02 10.03 7.24
N ILE A 91 -9.73 10.75 8.32
CA ILE A 91 -10.43 10.58 9.60
C ILE A 91 -11.92 10.87 9.47
N GLN A 92 -12.29 11.98 8.82
CA GLN A 92 -13.70 12.39 8.64
C GLN A 92 -14.53 11.33 7.91
N ILE A 93 -13.93 10.64 6.93
CA ILE A 93 -14.60 9.58 6.16
C ILE A 93 -14.51 8.19 6.82
N GLY A 94 -13.94 8.11 8.04
CA GLY A 94 -13.88 6.89 8.84
C GLY A 94 -12.72 5.95 8.50
N ILE A 95 -11.68 6.41 7.81
CA ILE A 95 -10.41 5.67 7.67
C ILE A 95 -9.68 5.68 9.02
N GLN A 96 -9.14 4.52 9.38
CA GLN A 96 -8.50 4.25 10.67
C GLN A 96 -7.01 3.99 10.52
N GLU A 97 -6.56 3.49 9.37
CA GLU A 97 -5.16 3.21 9.11
C GLU A 97 -4.73 3.74 7.73
N ASP A 98 -3.56 4.36 7.66
CA ASP A 98 -2.96 4.83 6.41
C ASP A 98 -1.56 4.25 6.21
N TYR A 99 -1.29 3.80 4.98
CA TYR A 99 -0.07 3.10 4.57
C TYR A 99 0.76 3.93 3.58
N SER A 100 0.61 5.26 3.60
CA SER A 100 1.20 6.16 2.61
C SER A 100 2.49 6.82 3.09
N MET A 101 2.80 6.73 4.39
CA MET A 101 3.94 7.42 4.99
C MET A 101 5.27 6.73 4.65
N GLY A 102 5.80 7.03 3.48
CA GLY A 102 7.12 6.60 3.01
C GLY A 102 7.67 7.55 1.95
N TYR A 103 8.82 7.21 1.39
CA TYR A 103 9.44 7.94 0.29
C TYR A 103 9.09 7.29 -1.05
N GLY A 104 8.88 8.12 -2.08
CA GLY A 104 8.57 7.63 -3.43
C GLY A 104 9.80 7.35 -4.30
N ASN A 105 10.98 7.82 -3.88
CA ASN A 105 12.19 7.86 -4.70
C ASN A 105 13.45 7.31 -3.99
N VAL A 106 13.36 7.00 -2.71
CA VAL A 106 14.44 6.41 -1.92
C VAL A 106 13.85 5.38 -0.95
N ASP A 107 14.68 4.45 -0.49
CA ASP A 107 14.28 3.49 0.53
C ASP A 107 14.49 4.05 1.94
N GLY A 108 13.70 3.58 2.89
CA GLY A 108 13.74 3.97 4.29
C GLY A 108 12.41 4.53 4.80
N PHE A 109 12.34 4.74 6.12
CA PHE A 109 11.11 5.17 6.78
C PHE A 109 11.02 6.70 6.85
N ARG A 110 10.07 7.29 6.12
CA ARG A 110 9.79 8.73 6.18
C ARG A 110 9.39 9.22 7.58
N ALA A 111 8.75 8.36 8.37
CA ALA A 111 8.41 8.65 9.77
C ALA A 111 9.56 8.39 10.76
N SER A 112 10.76 8.02 10.28
CA SER A 112 11.91 7.63 11.12
C SER A 112 11.62 6.46 12.09
N THR A 113 10.60 5.66 11.81
CA THR A 113 10.19 4.53 12.65
C THR A 113 9.64 3.39 11.81
N SER A 114 9.96 2.16 12.20
CA SER A 114 9.38 0.93 11.67
C SER A 114 8.12 0.49 12.43
N LYS A 115 7.69 1.24 13.43
CA LYS A 115 6.52 0.92 14.25
C LYS A 115 5.33 1.79 13.89
N PRO A 116 4.11 1.23 13.86
CA PRO A 116 2.91 2.03 13.69
C PRO A 116 2.78 3.07 14.78
N LEU A 117 2.25 4.24 14.43
CA LEU A 117 2.04 5.35 15.34
C LEU A 117 0.68 5.99 15.10
N PHE A 118 0.06 6.50 16.17
CA PHE A 118 -1.11 7.35 16.00
C PHE A 118 -0.67 8.74 15.53
N TRP A 119 -1.30 9.25 14.49
CA TRP A 119 -0.97 10.56 13.95
C TRP A 119 -1.35 11.66 14.96
N PHE A 120 -0.40 12.56 15.21
CA PHE A 120 -0.61 13.76 15.99
C PHE A 120 -0.87 14.94 15.04
N ASP A 121 -2.07 15.50 15.11
CA ASP A 121 -2.43 16.67 14.32
C ASP A 121 -1.94 17.93 15.04
N LEU A 122 -0.86 18.51 14.51
CA LEU A 122 -0.28 19.74 15.05
C LEU A 122 -1.22 20.94 14.95
N SER A 123 -2.10 20.97 13.93
CA SER A 123 -3.02 22.11 13.73
C SER A 123 -4.10 22.19 14.80
N SER A 124 -4.51 21.04 15.35
CA SER A 124 -5.46 20.94 16.46
C SER A 124 -4.80 20.56 17.79
N ASN A 125 -3.45 20.48 17.81
CA ASN A 125 -2.64 20.05 18.94
C ASN A 125 -3.17 18.78 19.64
N LYS A 126 -3.52 17.76 18.86
CA LYS A 126 -4.23 16.57 19.37
C LYS A 126 -3.74 15.28 18.72
N ARG A 127 -3.61 14.24 19.55
CA ARG A 127 -3.47 12.86 19.05
C ARG A 127 -4.79 12.37 18.46
N THR A 128 -4.75 11.92 17.23
CA THR A 128 -5.92 11.39 16.52
C THR A 128 -6.05 9.86 16.68
N GLN A 129 -7.12 9.28 16.13
CA GLN A 129 -7.31 7.82 16.06
C GLN A 129 -6.74 7.22 14.76
N LEU A 130 -6.24 8.04 13.83
CA LEU A 130 -5.63 7.55 12.59
C LEU A 130 -4.26 6.94 12.91
N LYS A 131 -4.09 5.66 12.60
CA LYS A 131 -2.82 4.94 12.77
C LYS A 131 -2.06 4.94 11.46
N ILE A 132 -0.84 5.46 11.50
CA ILE A 132 0.07 5.48 10.36
C ILE A 132 0.94 4.23 10.41
N HIS A 133 1.04 3.55 9.28
CA HIS A 133 1.87 2.39 9.04
C HIS A 133 2.94 2.77 8.01
N PRO A 134 4.13 3.21 8.46
CA PRO A 134 5.20 3.62 7.55
C PRO A 134 5.73 2.43 6.74
N PHE A 135 6.02 2.65 5.46
CA PHE A 135 6.70 1.67 4.62
C PHE A 135 8.15 2.09 4.37
N CYS A 136 9.02 1.11 4.12
CA CYS A 136 10.46 1.34 3.92
C CYS A 136 10.96 1.05 2.52
N TRP A 137 10.16 0.37 1.69
CA TRP A 137 10.59 -0.03 0.35
C TRP A 137 9.40 -0.12 -0.59
N MET A 138 9.62 0.20 -1.85
CA MET A 138 8.62 0.14 -2.91
C MET A 138 9.25 -0.34 -4.21
N ASP A 139 8.59 -1.25 -4.93
CA ASP A 139 9.09 -1.80 -6.20
C ASP A 139 9.29 -0.74 -7.28
N ALA A 140 8.39 0.25 -7.38
CA ALA A 140 8.54 1.38 -8.29
C ALA A 140 9.81 2.20 -8.00
N THR A 141 10.25 2.28 -6.74
CA THR A 141 11.54 2.91 -6.38
C THR A 141 12.71 2.10 -6.91
N ALA A 142 12.68 0.78 -6.69
CA ALA A 142 13.70 -0.14 -7.21
C ALA A 142 13.84 -0.04 -8.73
N PHE A 143 12.69 -0.01 -9.43
CA PHE A 143 12.63 -0.03 -10.88
C PHE A 143 13.00 1.31 -11.54
N HIS A 144 12.50 2.44 -11.03
CA HIS A 144 12.65 3.74 -11.70
C HIS A 144 13.74 4.64 -11.14
N HIS A 145 14.11 4.48 -9.87
CA HIS A 145 14.98 5.43 -9.18
C HIS A 145 16.35 4.83 -8.86
N THR A 146 16.38 3.73 -8.11
CA THR A 146 17.65 3.09 -7.74
C THR A 146 18.21 2.20 -8.85
N LYS A 147 17.35 1.73 -9.78
CA LYS A 147 17.69 0.88 -10.93
C LYS A 147 18.44 -0.38 -10.51
N GLU A 148 17.97 -0.99 -9.44
CA GLU A 148 18.60 -2.17 -8.86
C GLU A 148 18.34 -3.39 -9.72
N ASN A 149 19.36 -4.23 -9.83
CA ASN A 149 19.17 -5.56 -10.40
C ASN A 149 18.44 -6.47 -9.39
N PRO A 150 17.91 -7.61 -9.84
CA PRO A 150 17.11 -8.49 -8.98
C PRO A 150 17.87 -9.00 -7.74
N GLU A 151 19.17 -9.27 -7.84
CA GLU A 151 19.99 -9.72 -6.71
C GLU A 151 20.13 -8.62 -5.64
N GLN A 152 20.40 -7.38 -6.07
CA GLN A 152 20.49 -6.21 -5.19
C GLN A 152 19.17 -5.98 -4.44
N VAL A 153 18.03 -6.15 -5.12
CA VAL A 153 16.70 -6.05 -4.50
C VAL A 153 16.55 -7.08 -3.38
N VAL A 154 16.91 -8.34 -3.62
CA VAL A 154 16.83 -9.41 -2.61
C VAL A 154 17.74 -9.11 -1.42
N GLN A 155 19.00 -8.74 -1.68
CA GLN A 155 19.95 -8.40 -0.61
C GLN A 155 19.45 -7.22 0.24
N LYS A 156 18.89 -6.20 -0.40
CA LYS A 156 18.32 -5.03 0.29
C LYS A 156 17.09 -5.40 1.13
N LEU A 157 16.18 -6.19 0.59
CA LEU A 157 15.01 -6.65 1.34
C LEU A 157 15.41 -7.50 2.54
N GLN A 158 16.39 -8.38 2.39
CA GLN A 158 16.94 -9.16 3.50
C GLN A 158 17.59 -8.26 4.56
N TYR A 159 18.39 -7.28 4.14
CA TYR A 159 18.98 -6.29 5.05
C TYR A 159 17.92 -5.55 5.86
N TYR A 160 16.87 -5.03 5.22
CA TYR A 160 15.77 -4.35 5.92
C TYR A 160 15.06 -5.29 6.89
N LEU A 161 14.79 -6.53 6.47
CA LEU A 161 14.15 -7.52 7.32
C LEU A 161 14.96 -7.76 8.60
N ASP A 162 16.27 -7.97 8.48
CA ASP A 162 17.15 -8.28 9.60
C ASP A 162 17.24 -7.11 10.59
N ILE A 163 17.41 -5.88 10.11
CA ILE A 163 17.51 -4.71 11.01
C ILE A 163 16.18 -4.38 11.68
N ILE A 164 15.05 -4.58 10.99
CA ILE A 164 13.72 -4.30 11.54
C ILE A 164 13.34 -5.36 12.59
N GLN A 165 13.71 -6.63 12.37
CA GLN A 165 13.50 -7.69 13.35
C GLN A 165 14.25 -7.42 14.66
N LYS A 166 15.49 -6.94 14.60
CA LYS A 166 16.30 -6.61 15.80
C LYS A 166 15.62 -5.58 16.72
N VAL A 167 14.76 -4.72 16.18
CA VAL A 167 14.03 -3.68 16.95
C VAL A 167 12.56 -4.02 17.20
N ASN A 168 12.14 -5.24 16.87
CA ASN A 168 10.74 -5.68 16.91
C ASN A 168 9.80 -4.72 16.16
N GLY A 169 10.24 -4.28 14.98
CA GLY A 169 9.50 -3.39 14.09
C GLY A 169 8.59 -4.11 13.11
N GLN A 170 7.88 -3.34 12.29
CA GLN A 170 7.11 -3.84 11.15
C GLN A 170 7.81 -3.47 9.85
N MET A 171 8.11 -4.48 9.02
CA MET A 171 8.56 -4.27 7.66
C MET A 171 7.34 -4.19 6.76
N ILE A 172 7.14 -3.03 6.13
CA ILE A 172 6.07 -2.82 5.16
C ILE A 172 6.73 -2.46 3.83
N THR A 173 6.37 -3.23 2.81
CA THR A 173 6.80 -3.03 1.43
C THR A 173 5.58 -2.70 0.56
N ILE A 174 5.79 -1.86 -0.45
CA ILE A 174 4.75 -1.48 -1.41
C ILE A 174 5.04 -2.17 -2.73
N MET A 175 4.00 -2.79 -3.29
CA MET A 175 4.08 -3.52 -4.54
C MET A 175 2.94 -3.13 -5.47
N HIS A 176 3.22 -3.10 -6.77
CA HIS A 176 2.26 -2.82 -7.82
C HIS A 176 2.20 -4.00 -8.80
N ASN A 177 0.98 -4.36 -9.18
CA ASN A 177 0.70 -5.52 -10.03
C ASN A 177 1.39 -5.48 -11.40
N ASN A 178 1.68 -4.30 -11.94
CA ASN A 178 2.36 -4.15 -13.22
C ASN A 178 3.81 -4.66 -13.19
N TYR A 179 4.53 -4.54 -12.06
CA TYR A 179 5.90 -5.08 -11.94
C TYR A 179 5.93 -6.60 -11.67
N PHE A 180 4.75 -7.20 -11.47
CA PHE A 180 4.56 -8.65 -11.29
C PHE A 180 3.91 -9.33 -12.49
N ALA A 181 3.53 -8.57 -13.52
CA ALA A 181 3.10 -9.14 -14.79
C ALA A 181 4.25 -9.94 -15.41
N PRO A 182 4.00 -11.10 -16.05
CA PRO A 182 5.05 -11.91 -16.66
C PRO A 182 5.43 -11.37 -18.05
N THR A 183 6.14 -10.24 -18.10
CA THR A 183 6.70 -9.67 -19.34
C THR A 183 8.23 -9.83 -19.36
N SER A 184 8.85 -9.63 -20.53
CA SER A 184 10.33 -9.68 -20.67
C SER A 184 11.03 -8.79 -19.65
N ASP A 185 10.51 -7.60 -19.43
CA ASP A 185 11.17 -6.54 -18.65
C ASP A 185 11.03 -6.74 -17.13
N THR A 186 10.07 -7.57 -16.70
CA THR A 186 9.75 -7.78 -15.27
C THR A 186 10.01 -9.21 -14.81
N MET A 187 10.31 -10.14 -15.72
CA MET A 187 10.41 -11.57 -15.39
C MET A 187 11.49 -11.87 -14.34
N GLU A 188 12.69 -11.31 -14.50
CA GLU A 188 13.78 -11.54 -13.54
C GLU A 188 13.48 -10.91 -12.18
N PHE A 189 12.95 -9.68 -12.17
CA PHE A 189 12.52 -8.99 -10.96
C PHE A 189 11.44 -9.79 -10.22
N ARG A 190 10.42 -10.24 -10.95
CA ARG A 190 9.34 -11.09 -10.42
C ARG A 190 9.90 -12.37 -9.82
N GLN A 191 10.82 -13.05 -10.53
CA GLN A 191 11.41 -14.29 -10.04
C GLN A 191 12.20 -14.06 -8.75
N ALA A 192 13.01 -13.01 -8.68
CA ALA A 192 13.75 -12.67 -7.48
C ALA A 192 12.83 -12.34 -6.28
N MET A 193 11.75 -11.60 -6.51
CA MET A 193 10.75 -11.31 -5.47
C MET A 193 10.05 -12.59 -4.96
N LEU A 194 9.66 -13.49 -5.87
CA LEU A 194 9.06 -14.77 -5.50
C LEU A 194 10.05 -15.63 -4.71
N SER A 195 11.29 -15.74 -5.18
CA SER A 195 12.33 -16.49 -4.48
C SER A 195 12.65 -15.89 -3.11
N PHE A 196 12.69 -14.56 -2.96
CA PHE A 196 12.82 -13.93 -1.65
C PHE A 196 11.68 -14.33 -0.72
N TRP A 197 10.43 -14.29 -1.19
CA TRP A 197 9.28 -14.69 -0.39
C TRP A 197 9.27 -16.17 -0.03
N GLU A 198 9.57 -17.05 -0.98
CA GLU A 198 9.69 -18.47 -0.73
C GLU A 198 10.78 -18.72 0.31
N ASN A 199 11.99 -18.21 0.12
CA ASN A 199 13.09 -18.44 1.07
C ASN A 199 12.82 -17.85 2.45
N THR A 200 12.14 -16.71 2.53
CA THR A 200 11.86 -16.05 3.80
C THR A 200 10.67 -16.68 4.53
N PHE A 201 9.70 -17.24 3.80
CA PHE A 201 8.38 -17.58 4.33
C PHE A 201 7.95 -19.06 4.15
N SER A 202 8.57 -19.83 3.26
CA SER A 202 8.19 -21.24 2.99
C SER A 202 8.57 -22.24 4.09
N GLY A 203 9.30 -21.82 5.14
CA GLY A 203 9.59 -22.63 6.33
C GLY A 203 8.71 -22.34 7.55
N LYS A 204 7.68 -21.49 7.44
CA LYS A 204 6.82 -21.04 8.56
C LYS A 204 5.33 -21.36 8.39
N THR A 205 4.99 -22.19 7.39
CA THR A 205 3.60 -22.53 7.04
C THR A 205 3.07 -23.82 7.67
N ASP A 206 3.84 -24.50 8.53
CA ASP A 206 3.32 -25.64 9.28
C ASP A 206 2.60 -25.20 10.56
N ASN A 207 1.27 -25.16 10.47
CA ASN A 207 0.31 -25.47 11.52
C ASN A 207 0.61 -24.98 12.95
N LYS A 208 0.34 -23.69 13.20
CA LYS A 208 -0.41 -23.11 14.35
C LYS A 208 0.02 -21.65 14.51
N LYS A 209 -0.94 -20.73 14.39
CA LYS A 209 -0.83 -19.31 14.80
C LYS A 209 0.55 -18.68 14.55
N ILE A 210 0.80 -18.20 13.34
CA ILE A 210 1.75 -17.10 13.11
C ILE A 210 1.02 -16.06 12.27
#